data_AF-A0A1F9ZKW0-F1
#
_entry.id   AF-A0A1F9ZKW0-F1
#
_cell.length_a   1.000
_cell.length_b   1.000
_cell.length_c   1.000
_cell.angle_alpha   90.00
_cell.angle_beta   90.00
_cell.angle_gamma   90.00
#
_symmetry.space_group_name_H-M   'P 1'
#
loop_
_entity.id
_entity.type
_entity.pdbx_description
1 polymer ?
#
loop_
_entity_poly.entity_id
_entity_poly.type
_entity_poly.pdbx_seq_one_letter_code
_entity_poly.pdbx_strand_id
1 'polypeptide(L)'
;MEIEIITKKENELLDRTEVMFKAVHPKEGTPQREAVREKIAAILKATKERVIVDAMDSEFGKTETIGYAKVYKTKDSAMKYEREPTLVRNKLKEKAKVEKKKKAAAAAPVARAVAAPAAEKKPAEKQA
;
A
#
# COMPACT_ATOMS: atom_id res chain seq x y z
N MET A 1 8.45 -11.59 15.14
CA MET A 1 7.54 -10.45 15.32
C MET A 1 6.56 -10.69 16.45
N GLU A 2 6.47 -9.73 17.35
CA GLU A 2 5.47 -9.58 18.42
C GLU A 2 4.57 -8.36 18.14
N ILE A 3 3.34 -8.33 18.68
CA ILE A 3 2.40 -7.22 18.49
C ILE A 3 1.79 -6.80 19.83
N GLU A 4 1.99 -5.54 20.18
CA GLU A 4 1.40 -4.85 21.32
C GLU A 4 0.23 -3.98 20.84
N ILE A 5 -0.83 -3.87 21.65
CA ILE A 5 -1.95 -2.94 21.39
C ILE A 5 -1.74 -1.72 22.28
N ILE A 6 -1.46 -0.56 21.68
CA ILE A 6 -1.24 0.71 22.39
C ILE A 6 -2.60 1.32 22.80
N THR A 7 -3.58 1.28 21.90
CA THR A 7 -4.87 1.93 22.13
C THR A 7 -5.99 1.14 21.44
N LYS A 8 -7.07 0.91 22.19
CA LYS A 8 -8.30 0.30 21.71
C LYS A 8 -9.45 1.29 21.94
N LYS A 9 -10.16 1.66 20.87
CA LYS A 9 -11.35 2.51 20.93
C LYS A 9 -12.52 1.80 20.26
N GLU A 10 -13.64 1.71 20.96
CA GLU A 10 -14.86 1.10 20.41
C GLU A 10 -15.71 2.18 19.72
N ASN A 11 -16.25 1.85 18.54
CA ASN A 11 -17.06 2.75 17.73
C ASN A 11 -18.31 2.01 17.26
N GLU A 12 -19.36 2.09 18.07
CA GLU A 12 -20.63 1.37 17.89
C GLU A 12 -21.35 1.79 16.62
N LEU A 13 -21.30 3.08 16.25
CA LEU A 13 -21.97 3.63 15.05
C LEU A 13 -21.51 3.00 13.72
N LEU A 14 -20.31 2.43 13.70
CA LEU A 14 -19.69 1.78 12.54
C LEU A 14 -19.43 0.28 12.78
N ASP A 15 -19.93 -0.27 13.90
CA ASP A 15 -19.68 -1.65 14.36
C ASP A 15 -18.20 -2.07 14.28
N ARG A 16 -17.28 -1.16 14.64
CA ARG A 16 -15.84 -1.39 14.58
C ARG A 16 -15.13 -1.06 15.88
N THR A 17 -14.14 -1.87 16.21
CA THR A 17 -13.07 -1.50 17.14
C THR A 17 -11.91 -0.92 16.35
N GLU A 18 -11.47 0.26 16.75
CA GLU A 18 -10.29 0.93 16.23
C GLU A 18 -9.10 0.60 17.13
N VAL A 19 -8.01 0.14 16.53
CA VAL A 19 -6.87 -0.44 17.25
C VAL A 19 -5.58 0.18 16.71
N MET A 20 -4.87 0.90 17.56
CA MET A 20 -3.47 1.27 17.31
C MET A 20 -2.57 0.19 17.89
N PHE A 21 -1.69 -0.35 17.07
CA PHE A 21 -0.79 -1.44 17.45
C PHE A 21 0.66 -1.09 17.13
N LYS A 22 1.57 -1.66 17.92
CA LYS A 22 3.02 -1.62 17.72
C LYS A 22 3.50 -3.03 17.42
N ALA A 23 4.21 -3.21 16.31
CA ALA A 23 4.68 -4.50 15.86
C ALA A 23 6.22 -4.55 15.88
N VAL A 24 6.77 -5.28 16.85
CA VAL A 24 8.21 -5.35 17.14
C VAL A 24 8.82 -6.57 16.45
N HIS A 25 9.87 -6.38 15.66
CA HIS A 25 10.40 -7.40 14.74
C HIS A 25 11.93 -7.38 14.63
N PRO A 26 12.67 -7.71 15.71
CA PRO A 26 14.12 -7.49 15.80
C PRO A 26 14.98 -8.41 14.91
N LYS A 27 14.41 -9.49 14.36
CA LYS A 27 15.12 -10.50 13.53
C LYS A 27 14.55 -10.65 12.12
N GLU A 28 13.55 -9.85 11.77
CA GLU A 28 12.79 -9.95 10.51
C GLU A 28 12.78 -8.57 9.84
N GLY A 29 12.49 -8.51 8.53
CA GLY A 29 12.23 -7.24 7.85
C GLY A 29 10.86 -6.66 8.21
N THR A 30 10.52 -5.51 7.62
CA THR A 30 9.20 -4.86 7.77
C THR A 30 8.08 -5.87 7.54
N PRO A 31 7.09 -5.96 8.44
CA PRO A 31 6.05 -6.98 8.38
C PRO A 31 5.15 -6.89 7.15
N GLN A 32 4.76 -8.06 6.64
CA GLN A 32 3.67 -8.17 5.68
C GLN A 32 2.30 -7.98 6.37
N ARG A 33 1.42 -7.19 5.74
CA ARG A 33 0.06 -6.88 6.23
C ARG A 33 -0.80 -8.11 6.55
N GLU A 34 -0.49 -9.25 5.93
CA GLU A 34 -1.17 -10.53 6.17
C GLU A 34 -0.78 -11.09 7.53
N ALA A 35 0.51 -11.29 7.79
CA ALA A 35 1.04 -11.80 9.06
C ALA A 35 0.60 -10.94 10.26
N VAL A 36 0.57 -9.61 10.09
CA VAL A 36 0.05 -8.67 11.10
C VAL A 36 -1.42 -8.93 11.38
N ARG A 37 -2.24 -9.12 10.34
CA ARG A 37 -3.66 -9.39 10.50
C ARG A 37 -3.94 -10.71 11.20
N GLU A 38 -3.18 -11.76 10.91
CA GLU A 38 -3.38 -13.06 11.56
C GLU A 38 -3.16 -12.96 13.06
N LYS A 39 -2.14 -12.20 13.48
CA LYS A 39 -1.81 -11.95 14.88
C LYS A 39 -2.85 -11.05 15.57
N ILE A 40 -3.27 -9.96 14.94
CA ILE A 40 -4.36 -9.10 15.47
C ILE A 40 -5.66 -9.90 15.61
N ALA A 41 -5.98 -10.75 14.62
CA ALA A 41 -7.14 -11.66 14.66
C ALA A 41 -7.05 -12.66 15.83
N ALA A 42 -5.88 -13.26 16.06
CA ALA A 42 -5.65 -14.16 17.20
C ALA A 42 -5.79 -13.45 18.55
N ILE A 43 -5.17 -12.28 18.72
CA ILE A 43 -5.21 -11.49 19.97
C ILE A 43 -6.66 -11.07 20.31
N LEU A 44 -7.42 -10.61 19.30
CA LEU A 44 -8.77 -10.11 19.48
C LEU A 44 -9.87 -11.17 19.27
N LYS A 45 -9.50 -12.45 19.12
CA LYS A 45 -10.39 -13.59 18.86
C LYS A 45 -11.37 -13.35 17.69
N ALA A 46 -10.91 -12.61 16.68
CA ALA A 46 -11.65 -12.28 15.46
C ALA A 46 -11.20 -13.16 14.29
N THR A 47 -11.99 -13.21 13.20
CA THR A 47 -11.57 -13.88 11.96
C THR A 47 -10.74 -12.94 11.08
N LYS A 48 -9.82 -13.49 10.28
CA LYS A 48 -8.97 -12.74 9.32
C LYS A 48 -9.77 -11.89 8.31
N GLU A 49 -11.05 -12.21 8.11
CA GLU A 49 -11.95 -11.50 7.20
C GLU A 49 -12.55 -10.21 7.80
N ARG A 50 -12.59 -10.10 9.13
CA ARG A 50 -13.16 -8.96 9.87
C ARG A 50 -12.13 -7.89 10.24
N VAL A 51 -10.84 -8.23 10.17
CA VAL A 51 -9.73 -7.33 10.51
C VAL A 51 -9.21 -6.65 9.25
N ILE A 52 -9.13 -5.32 9.27
CA ILE A 52 -8.62 -4.50 8.18
C ILE A 52 -7.49 -3.63 8.71
N VAL A 53 -6.27 -3.92 8.27
CA VAL A 53 -5.08 -3.10 8.50
C VAL A 53 -5.07 -1.97 7.47
N ASP A 54 -5.09 -0.72 7.92
CA ASP A 54 -5.25 0.47 7.09
C ASP A 54 -3.89 1.15 6.83
N ALA A 55 -3.25 1.63 7.90
CA ALA A 55 -1.90 2.17 7.90
C ALA A 55 -0.91 1.23 8.62
N MET A 56 0.33 1.21 8.14
CA MET A 56 1.47 0.58 8.80
C MET A 56 2.72 1.35 8.37
N ASP A 57 3.38 1.98 9.32
CA ASP A 57 4.54 2.83 9.11
C ASP A 57 5.68 2.32 10.00
N SER A 58 6.78 1.91 9.37
CA SER A 58 7.98 1.42 10.06
C SER A 58 8.97 2.56 10.25
N GLU A 59 9.43 2.77 11.48
CA GLU A 59 10.42 3.83 11.78
C GLU A 59 11.80 3.43 11.26
N PHE A 60 12.47 4.33 10.54
CA PHE A 60 13.81 4.06 10.03
C PHE A 60 14.82 3.88 11.18
N GLY A 61 15.67 2.86 11.08
CA GLY A 61 16.68 2.53 12.10
C GLY A 61 16.13 1.80 13.34
N LYS A 62 14.81 1.62 13.48
CA LYS A 62 14.19 0.81 14.53
C LYS A 62 13.49 -0.41 13.93
N THR A 63 13.48 -1.52 14.66
CA THR A 63 12.75 -2.74 14.29
C THR A 63 11.30 -2.71 14.81
N GLU A 64 10.66 -1.55 14.63
CA GLU A 64 9.33 -1.22 15.14
C GLU A 64 8.43 -0.71 14.00
N THR A 65 7.17 -1.14 13.99
CA THR A 65 6.16 -0.64 13.05
C THR A 65 4.92 -0.24 13.83
N ILE A 66 4.51 1.02 13.69
CA ILE A 66 3.27 1.53 14.25
C ILE A 66 2.20 1.36 13.18
N GLY A 67 1.01 0.88 13.55
CA GLY A 67 -0.06 0.64 12.60
C GLY A 67 -1.44 0.88 13.18
N TYR A 68 -2.39 1.09 12.27
CA TYR A 68 -3.80 1.29 12.58
C TYR A 68 -4.63 0.20 11.91
N ALA A 69 -5.41 -0.50 12.73
CA ALA A 69 -6.31 -1.55 12.31
C ALA A 69 -7.75 -1.26 12.75
N LYS A 70 -8.70 -1.67 11.91
CA LYS A 70 -10.14 -1.64 12.16
C LYS A 70 -10.61 -3.09 12.25
N VAL A 71 -11.31 -3.44 13.33
CA VAL A 71 -11.86 -4.78 13.55
C VAL A 71 -13.37 -4.68 13.58
N TYR A 72 -14.03 -5.19 12.56
CA TYR A 72 -15.49 -5.13 12.42
C TYR A 72 -16.17 -6.30 13.13
N LYS A 73 -17.40 -6.10 13.62
CA LYS A 73 -18.22 -7.19 14.18
C LYS A 73 -18.57 -8.25 13.12
N THR A 74 -18.86 -7.82 11.88
CA THR A 74 -19.27 -8.68 10.75
C THR A 74 -18.44 -8.39 9.48
N LYS A 75 -18.47 -9.33 8.53
CA LYS A 75 -17.79 -9.20 7.22
C LYS A 75 -18.51 -8.18 6.33
N ASP A 76 -19.83 -8.15 6.40
CA ASP A 76 -20.70 -7.27 5.60
C ASP A 76 -20.49 -5.80 5.97
N SER A 77 -20.37 -5.46 7.27
CA SER A 77 -20.01 -4.11 7.71
C SER A 77 -18.62 -3.72 7.19
N ALA A 78 -17.65 -4.64 7.21
CA ALA A 78 -16.33 -4.38 6.64
C ALA A 78 -16.39 -4.10 5.12
N MET A 79 -17.22 -4.83 4.37
CA MET A 79 -17.42 -4.59 2.93
C MET A 79 -18.23 -3.35 2.57
N LYS A 80 -19.13 -2.91 3.47
CA LYS A 80 -20.01 -1.74 3.30
C LYS A 80 -19.29 -0.42 3.58
N TYR A 81 -18.46 -0.38 4.62
CA TYR A 81 -17.82 0.86 5.09
C TYR A 81 -16.43 1.12 4.49
N GLU A 82 -15.74 0.09 3.98
CA GLU A 82 -14.39 0.27 3.42
C GLU A 82 -14.37 0.47 1.90
N ARG A 83 -13.36 1.22 1.46
CA ARG A 83 -13.14 1.51 0.05
C ARG A 83 -12.54 0.30 -0.66
N GLU A 84 -12.89 0.10 -1.92
CA GLU A 84 -12.39 -1.02 -2.73
C GLU A 84 -10.86 -1.19 -2.73
N PRO A 85 -10.03 -0.12 -2.81
CA PRO A 85 -8.58 -0.26 -2.73
C PRO A 85 -8.10 -0.83 -1.39
N THR A 86 -8.79 -0.54 -0.28
CA THR A 86 -8.48 -1.11 1.04
C THR A 86 -8.84 -2.59 1.08
N LEU A 87 -10.03 -2.97 0.60
CA LEU A 87 -10.45 -4.37 0.50
C LEU A 87 -9.49 -5.19 -0.38
N VAL A 88 -9.01 -4.61 -1.49
CA VAL A 88 -8.02 -5.18 -2.40
C VAL A 88 -6.64 -5.34 -1.78
N ARG A 89 -6.10 -4.29 -1.14
CA ARG A 89 -4.82 -4.37 -0.39
C ARG A 89 -4.88 -5.44 0.69
N ASN A 90 -6.08 -5.67 1.22
CA ASN A 90 -6.32 -6.62 2.27
C ASN A 90 -6.81 -7.99 1.75
N LYS A 91 -6.81 -8.23 0.43
CA LYS A 91 -7.24 -9.49 -0.21
C LYS A 91 -8.66 -9.96 0.19
N LEU A 92 -9.53 -9.05 0.64
CA LEU A 92 -10.94 -9.31 0.94
C LEU A 92 -11.84 -9.24 -0.31
N LYS A 93 -11.35 -8.58 -1.36
CA LYS A 93 -11.84 -8.66 -2.73
C LYS A 93 -10.62 -8.80 -3.64
N GLU A 94 -10.68 -9.69 -4.64
CA GLU A 94 -9.70 -9.66 -5.71
C GLU A 94 -9.85 -8.38 -6.55
N LYS A 95 -8.76 -7.95 -7.19
CA LYS A 95 -8.84 -6.87 -8.16
C LYS A 95 -9.67 -7.36 -9.34
N ALA A 96 -10.88 -6.83 -9.49
CA ALA A 96 -11.52 -6.79 -10.80
C ALA A 96 -10.52 -6.15 -11.76
N LYS A 97 -9.99 -6.94 -12.69
CA LYS A 97 -9.15 -6.42 -13.77
C LYS A 97 -10.05 -5.52 -14.62
N VAL A 98 -10.01 -4.22 -14.36
CA VAL A 98 -10.41 -3.24 -15.36
C VAL A 98 -9.42 -3.42 -16.50
N GLU A 99 -9.82 -4.21 -17.50
CA GLU A 99 -9.12 -4.25 -18.77
C GLU A 99 -9.01 -2.82 -19.27
N LYS A 100 -7.77 -2.31 -19.34
CA LYS A 100 -7.50 -1.06 -20.05
C LYS A 100 -7.72 -1.32 -21.53
N LYS A 101 -9.00 -1.26 -21.94
CA LYS A 101 -9.48 -1.53 -23.30
C LYS A 101 -9.00 -0.42 -24.24
N LYS A 102 -7.73 -0.55 -24.62
CA LYS A 102 -7.10 -0.12 -25.87
C LYS A 102 -7.80 1.06 -26.58
N LYS A 103 -7.76 2.25 -25.97
CA LYS A 103 -8.27 3.50 -26.58
C LYS A 103 -7.30 4.68 -26.40
N ALA A 104 -6.04 4.43 -26.78
CA ALA A 104 -5.01 5.44 -27.02
C ALA A 104 -4.02 4.97 -28.11
N ALA A 105 -4.54 4.32 -29.15
CA ALA A 105 -3.81 3.96 -30.37
C ALA A 105 -4.44 4.72 -31.55
N ALA A 106 -4.44 6.05 -31.47
CA ALA A 106 -4.97 6.97 -32.49
C ALA A 106 -4.32 8.37 -32.36
N ALA A 107 -2.99 8.40 -32.22
CA ALA A 107 -2.17 9.62 -32.32
C ALA A 107 -0.73 9.22 -32.68
N ALA A 108 -0.55 8.60 -33.86
CA ALA A 108 0.78 8.37 -34.41
C ALA A 108 1.42 9.71 -34.78
N PRO A 109 2.74 9.90 -34.58
CA PRO A 109 3.40 11.18 -34.81
C PRO A 109 3.52 11.46 -36.31
N VAL A 110 3.11 12.65 -36.74
CA VAL A 110 3.29 13.11 -38.12
C VAL A 110 4.21 14.33 -38.15
N ALA A 111 5.34 14.15 -38.82
CA ALA A 111 6.20 15.17 -39.43
C ALA A 111 6.57 16.44 -38.61
N ARG A 112 7.81 16.44 -38.09
CA ARG A 112 8.69 17.61 -38.26
C ARG A 112 10.15 17.19 -38.46
N ALA A 113 10.44 16.73 -39.67
CA ALA A 113 11.79 16.43 -40.14
C ALA A 113 12.31 17.58 -41.03
N VAL A 114 12.89 18.60 -40.40
CA VAL A 114 13.87 19.58 -40.92
C VAL A 114 14.32 20.44 -39.73
N ALA A 115 15.60 20.75 -39.50
CA ALA A 115 16.80 20.43 -40.26
C ALA A 115 17.99 20.16 -39.33
N ALA A 116 18.91 19.31 -39.78
CA ALA A 116 20.29 19.33 -39.30
C ALA A 116 21.10 20.31 -40.18
N PRO A 117 22.00 21.13 -39.61
CA PRO A 117 23.15 21.65 -40.34
C PRO A 117 24.30 20.64 -40.26
N ALA A 118 24.91 20.35 -41.40
CA ALA A 118 26.03 19.42 -41.51
C ALA A 118 27.38 20.07 -41.15
N ALA A 119 28.39 19.21 -40.96
CA ALA A 119 29.83 19.45 -40.84
C ALA A 119 30.41 20.61 -41.69
N GLU A 120 31.56 21.24 -41.39
CA GLU A 120 32.77 20.77 -40.67
C GLU A 120 33.28 21.82 -39.62
N LYS A 121 34.54 21.96 -39.15
CA LYS A 121 35.88 21.32 -39.38
C LYS A 121 36.78 21.47 -38.12
N LYS A 122 38.08 21.17 -38.25
CA LYS A 122 39.21 21.51 -37.34
C LYS A 122 40.34 22.13 -38.18
N PRO A 123 41.18 23.07 -37.65
CA PRO A 123 42.34 22.78 -36.77
C PRO A 123 42.41 23.71 -35.52
N ALA A 124 42.83 23.30 -34.32
CA ALA A 124 44.18 22.96 -33.86
C ALA A 124 45.18 24.15 -33.77
N GLU A 125 45.34 24.77 -32.58
CA GLU A 125 46.62 25.35 -32.11
C GLU A 125 46.68 25.53 -30.56
N LYS A 126 47.89 25.30 -29.98
CA LYS A 126 48.50 25.68 -28.66
C LYS A 126 47.62 25.80 -27.38
N GLN A 127 47.94 25.11 -26.28
CA GLN A 127 49.08 25.30 -25.36
C GLN A 127 49.12 26.66 -24.64
N ALA A 128 48.93 26.58 -23.32
CA ALA A 128 49.51 27.43 -22.29
C ALA A 128 49.88 26.52 -21.11
#